data_AF-A0A699YR31-F1
#
_entry.id   AF-A0A699YR31-F1
#
_cell.length_a   1.000
_cell.length_b   1.000
_cell.length_c   1.000
_cell.angle_alpha   90.00
_cell.angle_beta   90.00
_cell.angle_gamma   90.00
#
_symmetry.space_group_name_H-M   'P 1'
#
loop_
_entity.id
_entity.type
_entity.pdbx_description
1 polymer ?
#
loop_
_entity_poly.entity_id
_entity_poly.type
_entity_poly.pdbx_seq_one_letter_code
_entity_poly.pdbx_strand_id
1 'polypeptide(L)'
;MVAPRSSLAEQAVASLHSAGDDQEALEEAIQAAAFLDAIPGDDRQKLRAARFRLRKIKEAAAKGVASADRSPHIKAEYNPAEFDVLTSVDQGQQVPRYEKLSWRMLSRPGGAIAKPDDFYRLYALHMQVTQGDNTTERPMWAERGGLDFDGRARWDAWTALKGLDTDKARLRFVRLYYEFTPAALYKDTRGAQ
;
A
#
# COMPACT_ATOMS: atom_id res chain seq x y z
N MET A 1 39.08 44.33 -5.84
CA MET A 1 38.54 43.11 -6.51
C MET A 1 37.61 42.42 -5.53
N VAL A 2 36.31 42.66 -5.64
CA VAL A 2 35.28 41.93 -4.88
C VAL A 2 34.57 41.07 -5.90
N ALA A 3 34.78 39.76 -5.87
CA ALA A 3 34.02 38.84 -6.72
C ALA A 3 32.52 39.08 -6.45
N PRO A 4 31.67 39.20 -7.48
CA PRO A 4 30.27 39.57 -7.28
C PRO A 4 29.57 38.46 -6.50
N ARG A 5 29.02 38.79 -5.33
CA ARG A 5 28.28 37.88 -4.44
C ARG A 5 27.16 37.10 -5.15
N SER A 6 26.73 37.56 -6.32
CA SER A 6 25.80 36.91 -7.25
C SER A 6 26.30 35.56 -7.77
N SER A 7 27.61 35.41 -8.02
CA SER A 7 28.15 34.17 -8.60
C SER A 7 28.07 32.98 -7.64
N LEU A 8 28.13 33.23 -6.34
CA LEU A 8 28.00 32.19 -5.30
C LEU A 8 26.57 31.68 -5.19
N ALA A 9 25.57 32.57 -5.30
CA ALA A 9 24.16 32.17 -5.28
C ALA A 9 23.80 31.34 -6.52
N GLU A 10 24.29 31.74 -7.70
CA GLU A 10 24.11 30.99 -8.94
C GLU A 10 24.78 29.61 -8.91
N GLN A 11 26.00 29.51 -8.37
CA GLN A 11 26.69 28.23 -8.19
C GLN A 11 25.96 27.29 -7.22
N ALA A 12 25.44 27.82 -6.11
CA ALA A 12 24.64 27.05 -5.17
C ALA A 12 23.34 26.54 -5.83
N VAL A 13 22.64 27.39 -6.57
CA VAL A 13 21.45 26.99 -7.34
C VAL A 13 21.78 25.94 -8.41
N ALA A 14 22.93 26.08 -9.10
CA ALA A 14 23.38 25.09 -10.09
C ALA A 14 23.65 23.73 -9.43
N SER A 15 24.26 23.69 -8.24
CA SER A 15 24.46 22.44 -7.48
C SER A 15 23.15 21.79 -7.04
N LEU A 16 22.13 22.57 -6.66
CA LEU A 16 20.79 22.06 -6.33
C LEU A 16 20.09 21.45 -7.56
N HIS A 17 20.38 21.97 -8.75
CA HIS A 17 19.83 21.43 -10.00
C HIS A 17 20.58 20.17 -10.45
N SER A 18 21.91 20.15 -10.34
CA SER A 18 22.73 18.99 -10.73
C SER A 18 22.55 17.79 -9.81
N ALA A 19 22.22 18.00 -8.53
CA ALA A 19 21.95 16.92 -7.58
C ALA A 19 20.71 16.07 -7.95
N GLY A 20 19.81 16.58 -8.78
CA GLY A 20 18.67 15.81 -9.30
C GLY A 20 17.83 15.15 -8.20
N ASP A 21 17.76 13.82 -8.27
CA ASP A 21 17.02 12.95 -7.34
C ASP A 21 17.95 12.17 -6.36
N ASP A 22 19.26 12.42 -6.39
CA ASP A 22 20.21 11.75 -5.50
C ASP A 22 20.10 12.33 -4.08
N GLN A 23 19.62 11.52 -3.12
CA GLN A 23 19.30 11.97 -1.76
C GLN A 23 20.50 12.63 -1.05
N GLU A 24 21.68 12.01 -1.12
CA GLU A 24 22.89 12.48 -0.44
C GLU A 24 23.43 13.77 -1.06
N ALA A 25 23.51 13.83 -2.40
CA ALA A 25 23.94 15.03 -3.12
C ALA A 25 22.99 16.22 -2.89
N LEU A 26 21.68 15.97 -2.79
CA LEU A 26 20.68 17.00 -2.53
C LEU A 26 20.79 17.55 -1.10
N GLU A 27 21.12 16.73 -0.11
CA GLU A 27 21.35 17.16 1.27
C GLU A 27 22.56 18.08 1.40
N GLU A 28 23.70 17.70 0.81
CA GLU A 28 24.92 18.50 0.81
C GLU A 28 24.72 19.84 0.09
N ALA A 29 24.04 19.83 -1.07
CA ALA A 29 23.72 21.04 -1.81
C ALA A 29 22.76 21.96 -1.02
N ILE A 30 21.79 21.41 -0.29
CA ILE A 30 20.89 22.21 0.57
C ILE A 30 21.66 22.82 1.76
N GLN A 31 22.62 22.10 2.35
CA GLN A 31 23.46 22.64 3.42
C GLN A 31 24.35 23.78 2.91
N ALA A 32 25.01 23.58 1.76
CA ALA A 32 25.82 24.60 1.12
C ALA A 32 24.99 25.85 0.73
N ALA A 33 23.74 25.65 0.32
CA ALA A 33 22.83 26.73 -0.09
C ALA A 33 22.05 27.38 1.07
N ALA A 34 22.26 26.98 2.33
CA ALA A 34 21.49 27.47 3.48
C ALA A 34 21.54 29.01 3.64
N PHE A 35 22.60 29.67 3.18
CA PHE A 35 22.72 31.13 3.20
C PHE A 35 21.69 31.84 2.29
N LEU A 36 21.09 31.14 1.32
CA LEU A 36 20.04 31.67 0.44
C LEU A 36 18.75 32.02 1.20
N ASP A 37 18.53 31.49 2.42
CA ASP A 37 17.37 31.85 3.24
C ASP A 37 17.36 33.31 3.69
N ALA A 38 18.55 33.92 3.81
CA ALA A 38 18.73 35.32 4.20
C ALA A 38 18.54 36.30 3.02
N ILE A 39 18.49 35.78 1.78
CA ILE A 39 18.38 36.60 0.57
C ILE A 39 16.92 36.64 0.10
N PRO A 40 16.29 37.82 0.01
CA PRO A 40 14.97 37.94 -0.59
C PRO A 40 15.08 37.75 -2.11
N GLY A 41 14.32 36.81 -2.69
CA GLY A 41 14.29 36.61 -4.14
C GLY A 41 13.98 35.19 -4.59
N ASP A 42 14.17 34.95 -5.88
CA ASP A 42 13.93 33.69 -6.59
C ASP A 42 14.81 32.54 -6.06
N ASP A 43 16.07 32.82 -5.69
CA ASP A 43 17.01 31.81 -5.21
C ASP A 43 16.57 31.15 -3.89
N ARG A 44 15.86 31.90 -3.04
CA ARG A 44 15.22 31.35 -1.84
C ARG A 44 14.09 30.38 -2.20
N GLN A 45 13.35 30.65 -3.27
CA GLN A 45 12.31 29.73 -3.75
C GLN A 45 12.93 28.44 -4.28
N LYS A 46 14.09 28.52 -4.94
CA LYS A 46 14.85 27.35 -5.41
C LYS A 46 15.37 26.48 -4.26
N LEU A 47 15.88 27.08 -3.18
CA LEU A 47 16.23 26.37 -1.95
C LEU A 47 15.02 25.64 -1.34
N ARG A 48 13.87 26.34 -1.25
CA ARG A 48 12.62 25.76 -0.73
C ARG A 48 12.13 24.61 -1.61
N ALA A 49 12.21 24.75 -2.93
CA ALA A 49 11.87 23.69 -3.87
C ALA A 49 12.77 22.47 -3.69
N ALA A 50 14.09 22.65 -3.52
CA ALA A 50 15.02 21.56 -3.25
C ALA A 50 14.72 20.85 -1.92
N ARG A 51 14.45 21.60 -0.83
CA ARG A 51 14.01 21.04 0.46
C ARG A 51 12.71 20.24 0.34
N PHE A 52 11.76 20.72 -0.45
CA PHE A 52 10.51 20.01 -0.71
C PHE A 52 10.75 18.70 -1.48
N ARG A 53 11.63 18.70 -2.48
CA ARG A 53 12.05 17.48 -3.20
C ARG A 53 12.71 16.48 -2.28
N LEU A 54 13.66 16.92 -1.44
CA LEU A 54 14.29 16.04 -0.44
C LEU A 54 13.25 15.43 0.51
N ARG A 55 12.27 16.22 0.98
CA ARG A 55 11.18 15.71 1.81
C ARG A 55 10.35 14.67 1.06
N LYS A 56 10.09 14.87 -0.24
CA LYS A 56 9.36 13.91 -1.08
C LYS A 56 10.13 12.62 -1.32
N ILE A 57 11.44 12.71 -1.56
CA ILE A 57 12.33 11.55 -1.70
C ILE A 57 12.36 10.77 -0.38
N LYS A 58 12.51 11.45 0.76
CA LYS A 58 12.44 10.82 2.09
C LYS A 58 11.07 10.24 2.42
N GLU A 59 9.97 10.90 2.06
CA GLU A 59 8.62 10.37 2.20
C GLU A 59 8.39 9.13 1.31
N ALA A 60 8.92 9.13 0.08
CA ALA A 60 8.84 7.99 -0.83
C ALA A 60 9.70 6.81 -0.34
N ALA A 61 10.92 7.08 0.14
CA ALA A 61 11.78 6.11 0.79
C ALA A 61 11.14 5.56 2.07
N ALA A 62 10.57 6.42 2.92
CA ALA A 62 9.84 6.02 4.12
C ALA A 62 8.59 5.19 3.79
N LYS A 63 7.87 5.47 2.69
CA LYS A 63 6.77 4.62 2.21
C LYS A 63 7.26 3.28 1.67
N GLY A 64 8.43 3.24 1.03
CA GLY A 64 9.07 1.99 0.59
C GLY A 64 9.62 1.16 1.75
N VAL A 65 10.08 1.82 2.82
CA VAL A 65 10.64 1.23 4.05
C VAL A 65 9.58 1.07 5.15
N ALA A 66 8.33 1.52 4.95
CA ALA A 66 7.17 1.26 5.80
C ALA A 66 6.70 -0.22 5.76
N SER A 67 7.67 -1.12 5.72
CA SER A 67 7.70 -2.39 6.44
C SER A 67 7.27 -2.28 7.91
N ALA A 68 7.08 -1.09 8.49
CA ALA A 68 6.50 -0.90 9.82
C ALA A 68 4.97 -1.10 9.89
N ASP A 69 4.28 -1.12 8.74
CA ASP A 69 2.86 -1.53 8.64
C ASP A 69 2.70 -3.05 8.44
N ARG A 70 3.81 -3.79 8.36
CA ARG A 70 3.79 -5.24 8.29
C ARG A 70 3.12 -5.78 9.56
N SER A 71 2.09 -6.58 9.35
CA SER A 71 1.35 -7.27 10.41
C SER A 71 2.28 -7.82 11.50
N PRO A 72 1.89 -7.75 12.78
CA PRO A 72 2.65 -8.38 13.87
C PRO A 72 2.73 -9.91 13.74
N HIS A 73 2.01 -10.50 12.79
CA HIS A 73 1.90 -11.95 12.59
C HIS A 73 2.75 -12.50 11.43
N ILE A 74 3.74 -11.75 10.93
CA ILE A 74 4.64 -12.27 9.89
C ILE A 74 5.36 -13.53 10.37
N LYS A 75 5.37 -14.55 9.50
CA LYS A 75 6.11 -15.79 9.69
C LYS A 75 7.32 -15.80 8.75
N ALA A 76 8.41 -16.44 9.17
CA ALA A 76 9.60 -16.62 8.33
C ALA A 76 9.33 -17.54 7.13
N GLU A 77 8.46 -18.53 7.31
CA GLU A 77 8.07 -19.49 6.29
C GLU A 77 6.54 -19.69 6.32
N TYR A 78 5.97 -19.94 5.15
CA TYR A 78 4.54 -20.15 4.95
C TYR A 78 4.31 -21.51 4.31
N ASN A 79 3.41 -22.32 4.87
CA ASN A 79 3.07 -23.63 4.36
C ASN A 79 1.68 -23.60 3.69
N PRO A 80 1.51 -24.09 2.44
CA PRO A 80 0.20 -24.16 1.80
C PRO A 80 -0.84 -25.00 2.56
N ALA A 81 -0.44 -25.95 3.40
CA ALA A 81 -1.36 -26.74 4.23
C ALA A 81 -2.08 -25.91 5.31
N GLU A 82 -1.52 -24.77 5.71
CA GLU A 82 -2.21 -23.84 6.63
C GLU A 82 -3.47 -23.24 5.99
N PHE A 83 -3.56 -23.23 4.66
CA PHE A 83 -4.76 -22.79 3.95
C PHE A 83 -5.98 -23.56 4.44
N ASP A 84 -5.91 -24.89 4.43
CA ASP A 84 -7.04 -25.74 4.79
C ASP A 84 -7.50 -25.50 6.23
N VAL A 85 -6.58 -25.20 7.15
CA VAL A 85 -6.88 -24.86 8.56
C VAL A 85 -7.48 -23.46 8.70
N LEU A 86 -7.03 -22.50 7.90
CA LEU A 86 -7.56 -21.14 7.92
C LEU A 86 -8.92 -21.03 7.23
N THR A 87 -9.20 -21.93 6.28
CA THR A 87 -10.46 -22.02 5.57
C THR A 87 -11.40 -23.07 6.15
N SER A 88 -10.92 -23.95 7.04
CA SER A 88 -11.75 -24.98 7.65
C SER A 88 -12.90 -24.33 8.39
N VAL A 89 -14.09 -24.68 7.94
CA VAL A 89 -15.36 -24.36 8.56
C VAL A 89 -15.45 -25.15 9.86
N ASP A 90 -15.47 -24.43 10.99
CA ASP A 90 -15.77 -25.04 12.28
C ASP A 90 -17.20 -25.61 12.24
N GLN A 91 -17.38 -26.81 12.82
CA GLN A 91 -18.54 -27.68 12.62
C GLN A 91 -19.88 -26.94 12.85
N GLY A 92 -20.47 -26.40 11.78
CA GLY A 92 -21.79 -25.76 11.78
C GLY A 92 -21.92 -24.39 11.11
N GLN A 93 -20.83 -23.70 10.74
CA GLN A 93 -20.90 -22.38 10.08
C GLN A 93 -20.12 -22.31 8.76
N GLN A 94 -20.82 -22.15 7.64
CA GLN A 94 -20.29 -22.14 6.26
C GLN A 94 -19.29 -21.01 5.90
N VAL A 95 -18.77 -20.25 6.88
CA VAL A 95 -18.00 -19.02 6.63
C VAL A 95 -16.52 -19.22 7.01
N PRO A 96 -15.56 -18.95 6.09
CA PRO A 96 -14.13 -19.13 6.38
C PRO A 96 -13.63 -18.12 7.42
N ARG A 97 -12.60 -18.50 8.18
CA ARG A 97 -12.14 -17.76 9.37
C ARG A 97 -11.74 -16.31 9.09
N TYR A 98 -11.24 -16.02 7.89
CA TYR A 98 -10.84 -14.66 7.51
C TYR A 98 -12.04 -13.71 7.38
N GLU A 99 -13.24 -14.17 7.02
CA GLU A 99 -14.43 -13.30 6.88
C GLU A 99 -14.99 -12.87 8.23
N LYS A 100 -14.77 -13.67 9.29
CA LYS A 100 -15.18 -13.36 10.66
C LYS A 100 -14.32 -12.27 11.32
N LEU A 101 -13.18 -11.92 10.74
CA LEU A 101 -12.34 -10.85 11.26
C LEU A 101 -13.09 -9.51 11.23
N SER A 102 -12.79 -8.63 12.18
CA SER A 102 -13.48 -7.34 12.31
C SER A 102 -13.00 -6.33 11.25
N TRP A 103 -13.30 -6.55 9.98
CA TRP A 103 -12.88 -5.69 8.87
C TRP A 103 -13.44 -4.28 8.98
N ARG A 104 -12.60 -3.28 8.70
CA ARG A 104 -13.03 -1.89 8.66
C ARG A 104 -13.86 -1.60 7.44
N MET A 105 -14.86 -0.73 7.57
CA MET A 105 -15.51 -0.14 6.40
C MET A 105 -14.77 1.14 6.01
N LEU A 106 -14.23 1.16 4.79
CA LEU A 106 -13.55 2.31 4.21
C LEU A 106 -14.53 3.04 3.28
N SER A 107 -14.77 4.32 3.57
CA SER A 107 -15.51 5.21 2.69
C SER A 107 -14.60 5.68 1.55
N ARG A 108 -14.89 5.23 0.33
CA ARG A 108 -14.25 5.67 -0.90
C ARG A 108 -14.96 6.89 -1.48
N PRO A 109 -14.28 7.69 -2.33
CA PRO A 109 -14.93 8.80 -3.04
C PRO A 109 -16.17 8.31 -3.81
N GLY A 110 -17.20 9.14 -3.88
CA GLY A 110 -18.49 8.77 -4.51
C GLY A 110 -19.45 8.01 -3.58
N GLY A 111 -19.22 8.01 -2.27
CA GLY A 111 -20.12 7.40 -1.29
C GLY A 111 -20.06 5.87 -1.25
N ALA A 112 -19.11 5.27 -1.96
CA ALA A 112 -18.90 3.83 -1.94
C ALA A 112 -18.32 3.39 -0.59
N ILE A 113 -18.98 2.44 0.07
CA ILE A 113 -18.48 1.82 1.29
C ILE A 113 -17.97 0.44 0.91
N ALA A 114 -16.67 0.20 1.10
CA ALA A 114 -16.02 -1.06 0.77
C ALA A 114 -15.08 -1.49 1.88
N LYS A 115 -14.74 -2.78 1.91
CA LYS A 115 -13.70 -3.30 2.81
C LYS A 115 -12.30 -2.92 2.29
N PRO A 116 -11.24 -3.11 3.09
CA PRO A 116 -9.87 -2.97 2.62
C PRO A 116 -9.57 -3.93 1.47
N ASP A 117 -8.65 -3.53 0.59
CA ASP A 117 -8.27 -4.35 -0.57
C ASP A 117 -7.75 -5.74 -0.15
N ASP A 118 -7.13 -5.85 1.02
CA ASP A 118 -6.62 -7.12 1.57
C ASP A 118 -7.74 -8.15 1.80
N PHE A 119 -8.95 -7.72 2.20
CA PHE A 119 -10.11 -8.62 2.30
C PHE A 119 -10.45 -9.22 0.93
N TYR A 120 -10.56 -8.37 -0.10
CA TYR A 120 -10.94 -8.83 -1.44
C TYR A 120 -9.87 -9.71 -2.07
N ARG A 121 -8.59 -9.45 -1.78
CA ARG A 121 -7.47 -10.33 -2.19
C ARG A 121 -7.54 -11.70 -1.54
N LEU A 122 -7.82 -11.77 -0.23
CA LEU A 122 -8.01 -13.05 0.47
C LEU A 122 -9.20 -13.83 -0.11
N TYR A 123 -10.33 -13.15 -0.33
CA TYR A 123 -11.50 -13.73 -0.98
C TYR A 123 -11.16 -14.28 -2.37
N ALA A 124 -10.49 -13.49 -3.21
CA ALA A 124 -10.10 -13.89 -4.55
C ALA A 124 -9.20 -15.13 -4.56
N LEU A 125 -8.20 -15.20 -3.67
CA LEU A 125 -7.32 -16.35 -3.55
C LEU A 125 -8.07 -17.59 -3.06
N HIS A 126 -8.99 -17.43 -2.12
CA HIS A 126 -9.86 -18.52 -1.66
C HIS A 126 -10.76 -19.06 -2.79
N MET A 127 -11.36 -18.16 -3.58
CA MET A 127 -12.20 -18.53 -4.73
C MET A 127 -11.38 -19.20 -5.83
N GLN A 128 -10.16 -18.74 -6.11
CA GLN A 128 -9.27 -19.38 -7.07
C GLN A 128 -8.89 -20.81 -6.64
N VAL A 129 -8.71 -21.06 -5.34
CA VAL A 129 -8.39 -22.41 -4.84
C VAL A 129 -9.61 -23.33 -4.87
N THR A 130 -10.81 -22.81 -4.58
CA THR A 130 -12.03 -23.61 -4.43
C THR A 130 -12.80 -23.82 -5.73
N GLN A 131 -12.89 -22.77 -6.57
CA GLN A 131 -13.66 -22.75 -7.80
C GLN A 131 -12.79 -22.60 -9.06
N GLY A 132 -11.52 -22.20 -8.91
CA GLY A 132 -10.63 -21.92 -10.04
C GLY A 132 -10.91 -20.56 -10.68
N ASP A 133 -10.70 -20.49 -11.99
CA ASP A 133 -10.85 -19.25 -12.76
C ASP A 133 -12.29 -18.73 -12.76
N ASN A 134 -12.44 -17.42 -12.56
CA ASN A 134 -13.76 -16.78 -12.59
C ASN A 134 -14.36 -16.81 -13.99
N THR A 135 -15.52 -17.45 -14.14
CA THR A 135 -16.34 -17.45 -15.36
C THR A 135 -17.68 -16.72 -15.19
N THR A 136 -17.93 -16.13 -14.02
CA THR A 136 -19.18 -15.44 -13.72
C THR A 136 -19.21 -14.03 -14.30
N GLU A 137 -20.40 -13.49 -14.53
CA GLU A 137 -20.57 -12.12 -14.98
C GLU A 137 -20.33 -11.11 -13.84
N ARG A 138 -19.81 -9.92 -14.19
CA ARG A 138 -19.55 -8.88 -13.20
C ARG A 138 -20.85 -8.33 -12.62
N PRO A 139 -21.09 -8.43 -11.30
CA PRO A 139 -22.33 -7.96 -10.70
C PRO A 139 -22.43 -6.44 -10.83
N MET A 140 -23.55 -5.94 -11.35
CA MET A 140 -23.76 -4.50 -11.51
C MET A 140 -24.75 -3.91 -10.51
N TRP A 141 -25.76 -4.67 -10.07
CA TRP A 141 -26.79 -4.22 -9.12
C TRP A 141 -26.87 -5.17 -7.94
N ALA A 142 -27.08 -4.60 -6.74
CA ALA A 142 -27.37 -5.39 -5.55
C ALA A 142 -28.83 -5.89 -5.59
N GLU A 143 -29.10 -7.06 -5.00
CA GLU A 143 -30.44 -7.66 -4.95
C GLU A 143 -31.51 -6.73 -4.34
N ARG A 144 -31.11 -5.87 -3.39
CA ARG A 144 -31.99 -4.90 -2.73
C ARG A 144 -32.10 -3.55 -3.46
N GLY A 145 -31.55 -3.46 -4.67
CA GLY A 145 -31.40 -2.21 -5.42
C GLY A 145 -30.14 -1.43 -5.05
N GLY A 146 -29.68 -0.58 -5.96
CA GLY A 146 -28.44 0.20 -5.82
C GLY A 146 -27.21 -0.44 -6.48
N LEU A 147 -26.10 0.32 -6.54
CA LEU A 147 -24.82 -0.14 -7.07
C LEU A 147 -24.14 -1.08 -6.08
N ASP A 148 -23.77 -2.28 -6.54
CA ASP A 148 -23.06 -3.25 -5.70
C ASP A 148 -21.53 -3.02 -5.73
N PHE A 149 -21.01 -2.21 -4.81
CA PHE A 149 -19.57 -1.97 -4.72
C PHE A 149 -18.79 -3.17 -4.14
N ASP A 150 -19.37 -3.93 -3.20
CA ASP A 150 -18.69 -5.06 -2.54
C ASP A 150 -18.60 -6.25 -3.51
N GLY A 151 -19.69 -6.60 -4.18
CA GLY A 151 -19.72 -7.67 -5.17
C GLY A 151 -18.82 -7.38 -6.37
N ARG A 152 -18.80 -6.13 -6.85
CA ARG A 152 -17.86 -5.70 -7.90
C ARG A 152 -16.41 -5.86 -7.46
N ALA A 153 -16.06 -5.42 -6.25
CA ALA A 153 -14.70 -5.53 -5.74
C ALA A 153 -14.26 -6.99 -5.56
N ARG A 154 -15.15 -7.87 -5.07
CA ARG A 154 -14.91 -9.33 -4.99
C ARG A 154 -14.66 -9.94 -6.37
N TRP A 155 -15.53 -9.60 -7.33
CA TRP A 155 -15.42 -10.10 -8.70
C TRP A 155 -14.15 -9.59 -9.38
N ASP A 156 -13.84 -8.30 -9.26
CA ASP A 156 -12.65 -7.68 -9.84
C ASP A 156 -11.37 -8.32 -9.29
N ALA A 157 -11.31 -8.55 -7.98
CA ALA A 157 -10.17 -9.21 -7.35
C ALA A 157 -10.02 -10.68 -7.78
N TRP A 158 -11.12 -11.43 -7.91
CA TRP A 158 -11.08 -12.83 -8.36
C TRP A 158 -10.68 -12.95 -9.82
N THR A 159 -11.26 -12.14 -10.70
CA THR A 159 -10.92 -12.11 -12.13
C THR A 159 -9.44 -11.72 -12.36
N ALA A 160 -8.87 -10.88 -11.50
CA ALA A 160 -7.45 -10.51 -11.58
C ALA A 160 -6.48 -11.68 -11.32
N LEU A 161 -6.95 -12.78 -10.71
CA LEU A 161 -6.14 -13.97 -10.43
C LEU A 161 -6.31 -15.09 -11.48
N LYS A 162 -7.01 -14.83 -12.59
CA LYS A 162 -7.23 -15.81 -13.65
C LYS A 162 -5.91 -16.39 -14.16
N GLY A 163 -5.85 -17.72 -14.27
CA GLY A 163 -4.65 -18.46 -14.68
C GLY A 163 -3.62 -18.66 -13.56
N LEU A 164 -3.94 -18.30 -12.31
CA LEU A 164 -3.08 -18.61 -11.16
C LEU A 164 -3.28 -20.07 -10.75
N ASP A 165 -2.16 -20.79 -10.63
CA ASP A 165 -2.12 -22.16 -10.14
C ASP A 165 -2.60 -22.30 -8.69
N THR A 166 -3.29 -23.40 -8.39
CA THR A 166 -3.95 -23.65 -7.10
C THR A 166 -2.95 -23.66 -5.93
N ASP A 167 -1.79 -24.28 -6.09
CA ASP A 167 -0.81 -24.38 -5.00
C ASP A 167 -0.15 -23.02 -4.73
N LYS A 168 0.10 -22.25 -5.79
CA LYS A 168 0.56 -20.85 -5.65
C LYS A 168 -0.50 -19.97 -4.99
N ALA A 169 -1.78 -20.18 -5.30
CA ALA A 169 -2.88 -19.44 -4.68
C ALA A 169 -2.99 -19.75 -3.18
N ARG A 170 -2.86 -21.02 -2.76
CA ARG A 170 -2.82 -21.44 -1.35
C ARG A 170 -1.69 -20.75 -0.60
N LEU A 171 -0.47 -20.80 -1.13
CA LEU A 171 0.69 -20.16 -0.51
C LEU A 171 0.51 -18.65 -0.38
N ARG A 172 0.03 -17.99 -1.44
CA ARG A 172 -0.26 -16.54 -1.44
C ARG A 172 -1.34 -16.18 -0.42
N PHE A 173 -2.36 -17.02 -0.26
CA PHE A 173 -3.41 -16.80 0.73
C PHE A 173 -2.85 -16.81 2.15
N VAL A 174 -2.11 -17.87 2.50
CA VAL A 174 -1.51 -18.03 3.83
C VAL A 174 -0.59 -16.85 4.12
N ARG A 175 0.28 -16.50 3.18
CA ARG A 175 1.16 -15.34 3.29
C ARG A 175 0.38 -14.05 3.54
N LEU A 176 -0.61 -13.76 2.70
CA LEU A 176 -1.41 -12.54 2.82
C LEU A 176 -2.17 -12.47 4.15
N TYR A 177 -2.72 -13.59 4.62
CA TYR A 177 -3.45 -13.68 5.88
C TYR A 177 -2.59 -13.24 7.07
N TYR A 178 -1.30 -13.59 7.04
CA TYR A 178 -0.35 -13.22 8.07
C TYR A 178 0.27 -11.84 7.86
N GLU A 179 0.47 -11.39 6.62
CA GLU A 179 1.14 -10.11 6.29
C GLU A 179 0.21 -8.89 6.28
N PHE A 180 -1.11 -9.05 6.11
CA PHE A 180 -2.00 -7.90 5.92
C PHE A 180 -2.02 -6.94 7.13
N THR A 181 -2.09 -5.65 6.82
CA THR A 181 -1.91 -4.57 7.79
C THR A 181 -2.98 -4.60 8.90
N PRO A 182 -2.61 -4.33 10.18
CA PRO A 182 -3.59 -4.28 11.26
C PRO A 182 -4.61 -3.15 11.07
N ALA A 183 -4.24 -2.11 10.31
CA ALA A 183 -5.12 -1.01 9.92
C ALA A 183 -6.33 -1.45 9.10
N ALA A 184 -6.34 -2.66 8.54
CA ALA A 184 -7.48 -3.25 7.84
C ALA A 184 -8.60 -3.70 8.78
N LEU A 185 -8.32 -3.92 10.08
CA LEU A 185 -9.28 -4.40 11.07
C LEU A 185 -9.61 -3.32 12.11
N TYR A 186 -10.86 -3.31 12.62
CA TYR A 186 -11.25 -2.53 13.79
C TYR A 186 -10.56 -3.04 15.05
N LYS A 187 -10.38 -4.36 15.16
CA LYS A 187 -9.66 -5.05 16.22
C LYS A 187 -8.98 -6.27 15.61
N ASP A 188 -7.69 -6.43 15.86
CA ASP A 188 -6.95 -7.62 15.44
C ASP A 188 -7.08 -8.73 16.49
N THR A 189 -7.78 -9.80 16.13
CA THR A 189 -8.01 -10.97 17.01
C THR A 189 -7.25 -12.21 16.53
N ARG A 190 -6.37 -12.08 15.53
CA ARG A 190 -5.63 -13.21 14.95
C ARG A 190 -4.66 -13.87 15.94
N GLY A 191 -4.10 -13.08 16.86
CA GLY A 191 -3.19 -13.56 17.91
C GLY A 191 -3.85 -14.04 19.21
N ALA A 192 -5.18 -13.93 19.33
CA ALA A 192 -5.91 -14.28 20.56
C ALA A 192 -6.43 -15.74 20.56
N GLN A 193 -5.75 -16.65 19.84
CA GLN A 193 -6.06 -18.08 19.85
C GLN A 193 -5.71 -18.73 21.17
#